data_AF-A0A968N8G3-F1
#
_entry.id   AF-A0A968N8G3-F1
#
_cell.length_a   1.000
_cell.length_b   1.000
_cell.length_c   1.000
_cell.angle_alpha   90.00
_cell.angle_beta   90.00
_cell.angle_gamma   90.00
#
_symmetry.space_group_name_H-M   'P 1'
#
loop_
_entity.id
_entity.type
_entity.pdbx_description
1 polymer ?
#
loop_
_entity_poly.entity_id
_entity_poly.type
_entity_poly.pdbx_seq_one_letter_code
_entity_poly.pdbx_strand_id
1 'polypeptide(L)'
;MFSGKRPTNLGVKNGKLKACPGTPNCVNSQSQDSQAKIAPLPAAPLADLRKVVEAMERTKIIKMTDNYLYAEFKSKLMGFIDDVEFYLDPAAKVIHVRSASRLGQSDLGANRQRVEMIREQLREMAIASNS
;
A
#
# COMPACT_ATOMS: atom_id res chain seq x y z
N MET A 1 -7.73 -9.08 21.19
CA MET A 1 -7.70 -7.90 20.30
C MET A 1 -8.24 -8.34 18.94
N PHE A 2 -9.43 -7.89 18.52
CA PHE A 2 -10.06 -8.31 17.27
C PHE A 2 -9.54 -7.45 16.10
N SER A 3 -8.37 -7.80 15.54
CA SER A 3 -7.74 -7.07 14.44
C SER A 3 -8.01 -7.68 13.04
N GLY A 4 -8.76 -8.78 12.98
CA GLY A 4 -8.97 -9.57 11.77
C GLY A 4 -7.79 -10.49 11.45
N LYS A 5 -8.08 -11.65 10.84
CA LYS A 5 -7.05 -12.61 10.42
C LYS A 5 -6.28 -12.07 9.22
N ARG A 6 -4.96 -12.26 9.22
CA ARG A 6 -4.12 -11.95 8.05
C ARG A 6 -4.61 -12.74 6.83
N PRO A 7 -4.85 -12.10 5.68
CA PRO A 7 -5.23 -12.81 4.47
C PRO A 7 -4.07 -13.69 3.98
N THR A 8 -4.36 -14.92 3.57
CA THR A 8 -3.36 -15.88 3.07
C THR A 8 -3.17 -15.84 1.56
N ASN A 9 -3.96 -15.01 0.86
CA ASN A 9 -4.00 -14.93 -0.60
C ASN A 9 -3.51 -13.60 -1.17
N LEU A 10 -2.66 -12.89 -0.42
CA LEU A 10 -1.95 -11.69 -0.88
C LEU A 10 -0.75 -12.06 -1.78
N GLY A 11 -0.25 -11.09 -2.53
CA GLY A 11 0.81 -11.25 -3.52
C GLY A 11 0.36 -10.86 -4.93
N VAL A 12 1.35 -10.73 -5.81
CA VAL A 12 1.13 -10.47 -7.24
C VAL A 12 0.69 -11.75 -7.93
N LYS A 13 -0.41 -11.68 -8.68
CA LYS A 13 -0.91 -12.77 -9.53
C LYS A 13 -1.20 -12.21 -10.92
N ASN A 14 -0.54 -12.75 -11.95
CA ASN A 14 -0.69 -12.29 -13.34
C ASN A 14 -0.52 -10.76 -13.49
N GLY A 15 0.51 -10.20 -12.85
CA GLY A 15 0.79 -8.76 -12.87
C GLY A 15 -0.20 -7.89 -12.08
N LYS A 16 -1.08 -8.49 -11.26
CA LYS A 16 -2.10 -7.76 -10.50
C LYS A 16 -2.03 -8.03 -9.01
N LEU A 17 -2.27 -6.98 -8.23
CA LEU A 17 -2.57 -7.07 -6.81
C LEU A 17 -4.00 -7.57 -6.61
N LYS A 18 -4.30 -8.06 -5.41
CA LYS A 18 -5.65 -8.52 -5.07
C LYS A 18 -6.68 -7.39 -5.23
N ALA A 19 -7.86 -7.70 -5.78
CA ALA A 19 -8.93 -6.70 -5.86
C ALA A 19 -9.37 -6.20 -4.47
N CYS A 20 -9.91 -4.99 -4.42
CA CYS A 20 -10.60 -4.52 -3.22
C CYS A 20 -11.88 -5.36 -2.99
N PRO A 21 -12.23 -5.70 -1.74
CA PRO A 21 -13.38 -6.55 -1.44
C PRO A 21 -14.75 -5.85 -1.56
N GLY A 22 -14.82 -4.67 -2.19
CA GLY A 22 -16.04 -3.88 -2.38
C GLY A 22 -16.44 -3.00 -1.19
N THR A 23 -15.69 -3.01 -0.09
CA THR A 23 -15.87 -2.10 1.05
C THR A 23 -15.08 -0.80 0.84
N PRO A 24 -15.57 0.36 1.31
CA PRO A 24 -14.95 1.66 1.00
C PRO A 24 -13.63 1.91 1.72
N ASN A 25 -13.23 1.02 2.64
CA ASN A 25 -11.95 1.03 3.35
C ASN A 25 -10.83 0.28 2.60
N CYS A 26 -10.82 0.39 1.27
CA CYS A 26 -9.80 -0.16 0.40
C CYS A 26 -9.54 0.75 -0.80
N VAL A 27 -8.27 0.95 -1.11
CA VAL A 27 -7.84 1.57 -2.38
C VAL A 27 -6.91 0.64 -3.15
N ASN A 28 -6.99 0.67 -4.49
CA ASN A 28 -6.15 -0.11 -5.38
C ASN A 28 -5.92 0.63 -6.70
N SER A 29 -4.65 0.76 -7.10
CA SER A 29 -4.25 1.45 -8.32
C SER A 29 -4.65 0.79 -9.63
N GLN A 30 -4.99 -0.50 -9.58
CA GLN A 30 -5.46 -1.30 -10.71
C GLN A 30 -6.99 -1.46 -10.71
N SER A 31 -7.69 -0.79 -9.79
CA SER A 31 -9.17 -0.80 -9.74
C SER A 31 -9.77 0.02 -10.88
N GLN A 32 -10.92 -0.45 -11.39
CA GLN A 32 -11.79 0.33 -12.29
C GLN A 32 -12.93 1.04 -11.54
N ASP A 33 -13.22 0.64 -10.30
CA ASP A 33 -14.17 1.34 -9.42
C ASP A 33 -13.56 2.66 -8.94
N SER A 34 -14.22 3.77 -9.25
CA SER A 34 -13.77 5.13 -8.93
C SER A 34 -13.60 5.38 -7.42
N GLN A 35 -14.38 4.71 -6.57
CA GLN A 35 -14.28 4.88 -5.12
C GLN A 35 -12.99 4.22 -4.58
N ALA A 36 -12.66 3.04 -5.08
CA ALA A 36 -11.46 2.31 -4.71
C ALA A 36 -10.22 2.73 -5.52
N LYS A 37 -10.37 3.42 -6.65
CA LYS A 37 -9.24 3.77 -7.52
C LYS A 37 -8.32 4.81 -6.87
N ILE A 38 -7.03 4.61 -7.02
CA ILE A 38 -5.98 5.56 -6.62
C ILE A 38 -4.88 5.57 -7.68
N ALA A 39 -4.16 6.68 -7.85
CA ALA A 39 -3.04 6.69 -8.79
C ALA A 39 -1.92 5.76 -8.28
N PRO A 40 -1.21 5.03 -9.17
CA PRO A 40 -0.01 4.31 -8.77
C PRO A 40 1.04 5.27 -8.21
N LEU A 41 2.04 4.72 -7.53
CA LEU A 41 3.19 5.46 -7.04
C LEU A 41 4.23 5.59 -8.17
N PRO A 42 5.09 6.63 -8.15
CA PRO A 42 6.21 6.72 -9.08
C PRO A 42 7.11 5.49 -8.93
N ALA A 43 7.74 5.05 -10.03
CA ALA A 43 8.76 4.01 -9.95
C ALA A 43 9.92 4.48 -9.06
N ALA A 44 10.32 3.61 -8.14
CA ALA A 44 11.46 3.79 -7.26
C ALA A 44 12.05 2.40 -6.93
N PRO A 45 13.33 2.31 -6.56
CA PRO A 45 13.87 1.09 -5.96
C PRO A 45 13.01 0.66 -4.76
N LEU A 46 12.70 -0.64 -4.64
CA LEU A 46 11.92 -1.10 -3.49
C LEU A 46 12.63 -0.91 -2.15
N ALA A 47 13.96 -0.78 -2.15
CA ALA A 47 14.72 -0.40 -0.96
C ALA A 47 14.33 1.00 -0.45
N ASP A 48 14.07 1.95 -1.35
CA ASP A 48 13.66 3.30 -0.99
C ASP A 48 12.20 3.34 -0.53
N LEU A 49 11.32 2.61 -1.23
CA LEU A 49 9.96 2.37 -0.74
C LEU A 49 9.96 1.75 0.66
N ARG A 50 10.83 0.76 0.91
CA ARG A 50 10.95 0.14 2.22
C ARG A 50 11.33 1.15 3.29
N LYS A 51 12.32 2.02 3.05
CA LYS A 51 12.72 3.08 4.00
C LYS A 51 11.54 4.00 4.32
N VAL A 52 10.81 4.47 3.31
CA VAL A 52 9.63 5.31 3.46
C VAL A 52 8.57 4.61 4.32
N VAL A 53 8.25 3.36 3.98
CA VAL A 53 7.23 2.57 4.70
C VAL A 53 7.65 2.27 6.14
N GLU A 54 8.90 1.89 6.39
CA GLU A 54 9.42 1.60 7.74
C GLU A 54 9.50 2.85 8.64
N ALA A 55 9.68 4.04 8.06
CA ALA A 55 9.67 5.30 8.80
C ALA A 55 8.27 5.72 9.29
N MET A 56 7.20 5.15 8.73
CA MET A 56 5.84 5.44 9.16
C MET A 56 5.50 4.72 10.47
N GLU A 57 4.87 5.42 11.40
CA GLU A 57 4.46 4.85 12.68
C GLU A 57 3.60 3.59 12.51
N ARG A 58 3.77 2.64 13.44
CA ARG A 58 2.89 1.46 13.59
C ARG A 58 2.85 0.57 12.34
N THR A 59 3.99 0.50 11.67
CA THR A 59 4.18 -0.30 10.45
C THR A 59 5.00 -1.55 10.74
N LYS A 60 4.71 -2.63 10.02
CA LYS A 60 5.52 -3.85 10.01
C LYS A 60 5.65 -4.36 8.59
N ILE A 61 6.89 -4.49 8.10
CA ILE A 61 7.17 -5.21 6.85
C ILE A 61 6.98 -6.71 7.10
N ILE A 62 6.13 -7.35 6.29
CA ILE A 62 5.82 -8.78 6.40
C ILE A 62 6.57 -9.59 5.34
N LYS A 63 6.69 -9.05 4.13
CA LYS A 63 7.39 -9.71 3.03
C LYS A 63 7.97 -8.65 2.08
N MET A 64 9.16 -8.92 1.58
CA MET A 64 9.78 -8.17 0.50
C MET A 64 10.48 -9.14 -0.45
N THR A 65 10.41 -8.85 -1.74
CA THR A 65 11.10 -9.52 -2.84
C THR A 65 11.57 -8.44 -3.83
N ASP A 66 12.17 -8.83 -4.95
CA ASP A 66 12.74 -7.89 -5.93
C ASP A 66 11.71 -6.92 -6.55
N ASN A 67 10.44 -7.34 -6.65
CA ASN A 67 9.37 -6.54 -7.26
C ASN A 67 8.09 -6.43 -6.40
N TYR A 68 8.10 -6.91 -5.16
CA TYR A 68 6.94 -6.86 -4.29
C TYR A 68 7.28 -6.58 -2.83
N LEU A 69 6.49 -5.72 -2.19
CA LEU A 69 6.55 -5.43 -0.75
C LEU A 69 5.14 -5.54 -0.14
N TYR A 70 5.04 -6.21 1.00
CA TYR A 70 3.83 -6.30 1.80
C TYR A 70 4.10 -5.83 3.23
N ALA A 71 3.30 -4.87 3.68
CA ALA A 71 3.35 -4.30 5.01
C ALA A 71 1.99 -4.31 5.70
N GLU A 72 2.01 -4.34 7.03
CA GLU A 72 0.86 -4.12 7.89
C GLU A 72 0.96 -2.76 8.57
N PHE A 73 -0.12 -1.99 8.54
CA PHE A 73 -0.25 -0.74 9.28
C PHE A 73 -1.32 -0.88 10.35
N LYS A 74 -1.02 -0.49 11.59
CA LYS A 74 -1.99 -0.52 12.70
C LYS A 74 -2.57 0.87 12.97
N SER A 75 -3.90 0.99 12.92
CA SER A 75 -4.61 2.25 13.22
C SER A 75 -4.47 2.64 14.70
N LYS A 76 -4.30 3.95 14.96
CA LYS A 76 -3.99 4.49 16.30
C LYS A 76 -5.17 4.34 17.26
N LEU A 77 -6.38 4.65 16.79
CA LEU A 77 -7.58 4.71 17.63
C LEU A 77 -8.26 3.34 17.78
N MET A 78 -8.41 2.59 16.69
CA MET A 78 -9.21 1.36 16.68
C MET A 78 -8.38 0.06 16.69
N GLY A 79 -7.07 0.15 16.44
CA GLY A 79 -6.19 -1.02 16.39
C GLY A 79 -6.46 -1.96 15.19
N PHE A 80 -7.20 -1.50 14.19
CA PHE A 80 -7.40 -2.21 12.93
C PHE A 80 -6.08 -2.33 12.18
N ILE A 81 -5.92 -3.45 11.49
CA ILE A 81 -4.75 -3.70 10.64
C ILE A 81 -5.18 -3.49 9.19
N ASP A 82 -4.38 -2.69 8.50
CA ASP A 82 -4.46 -2.49 7.07
C ASP A 82 -3.34 -3.30 6.41
N ASP A 83 -3.71 -4.13 5.44
CA ASP A 83 -2.79 -4.87 4.60
C ASP A 83 -2.46 -4.03 3.37
N VAL A 84 -1.18 -3.66 3.23
CA VAL A 84 -0.70 -2.77 2.17
C VAL A 84 0.32 -3.48 1.30
N GLU A 85 0.01 -3.59 0.02
CA GLU A 85 0.80 -4.31 -0.98
C GLU A 85 1.30 -3.32 -2.03
N PHE A 86 2.55 -3.51 -2.43
CA PHE A 86 3.22 -2.74 -3.47
C PHE A 86 3.85 -3.68 -4.48
N TYR A 87 3.64 -3.41 -5.75
CA TYR A 87 4.15 -4.18 -6.88
C TYR A 87 4.88 -3.24 -7.84
N LEU A 88 6.19 -3.38 -7.97
CA LEU A 88 7.00 -2.67 -8.95
C LEU A 88 6.80 -3.32 -10.32
N ASP A 89 6.11 -2.62 -11.22
CA ASP A 89 5.90 -3.04 -12.60
C ASP A 89 6.96 -2.38 -13.50
N PRO A 90 7.98 -3.13 -13.96
CA PRO A 90 9.05 -2.57 -14.79
C PRO A 90 8.56 -2.17 -16.19
N ALA A 91 7.52 -2.80 -16.71
CA ALA A 91 6.98 -2.50 -18.03
C ALA A 91 6.21 -1.18 -18.02
N ALA A 92 5.36 -0.98 -16.99
CA ALA A 92 4.61 0.24 -16.81
C ALA A 92 5.41 1.38 -16.16
N LYS A 93 6.60 1.09 -15.61
CA LYS A 93 7.46 2.02 -14.87
C LYS A 93 6.72 2.72 -13.73
N VAL A 94 5.96 1.96 -12.97
CA VAL A 94 5.22 2.43 -11.79
C VAL A 94 5.27 1.40 -10.67
N ILE A 95 4.94 1.84 -9.46
CA ILE A 95 4.61 0.92 -8.36
C ILE A 95 3.09 0.89 -8.22
N HIS A 96 2.49 -0.24 -8.58
CA HIS A 96 1.11 -0.52 -8.24
C HIS A 96 0.96 -0.69 -6.72
N VAL A 97 -0.13 -0.16 -6.18
CA VAL A 97 -0.40 -0.18 -4.73
C VAL A 97 -1.83 -0.61 -4.45
N ARG A 98 -1.99 -1.34 -3.34
CA ARG A 98 -3.26 -1.67 -2.72
C ARG A 98 -3.14 -1.46 -1.22
N SER A 99 -4.11 -0.80 -0.60
CA SER A 99 -4.18 -0.59 0.85
C SER A 99 -5.58 -0.94 1.32
N ALA A 100 -5.73 -1.95 2.19
CA ALA A 100 -7.04 -2.47 2.56
C ALA A 100 -7.12 -2.84 4.04
N SER A 101 -8.16 -2.36 4.72
CA SER A 101 -8.42 -2.71 6.12
C SER A 101 -8.96 -4.14 6.23
N ARG A 102 -8.58 -4.88 7.28
CA ARG A 102 -9.13 -6.22 7.54
C ARG A 102 -10.55 -6.22 8.09
N LEU A 103 -10.90 -5.14 8.80
CA LEU A 103 -12.15 -4.98 9.52
C LEU A 103 -12.66 -3.55 9.37
N GLY A 104 -13.93 -3.37 9.71
CA GLY A 104 -14.64 -2.11 9.56
C GLY A 104 -15.25 -1.94 8.18
N GLN A 105 -16.16 -0.98 8.08
CA GLN A 105 -16.78 -0.60 6.80
C GLN A 105 -16.19 0.69 6.26
N SER A 106 -15.68 1.58 7.12
CA SER A 106 -15.04 2.84 6.72
C SER A 106 -13.77 3.07 7.54
N ASP A 107 -12.76 3.66 6.90
CA ASP A 107 -11.50 4.10 7.49
C ASP A 107 -11.33 5.63 7.45
N LEU A 108 -12.41 6.35 7.11
CA LEU A 108 -12.41 7.80 6.89
C LEU A 108 -11.34 8.27 5.89
N GLY A 109 -10.98 7.43 4.92
CA GLY A 109 -9.98 7.72 3.90
C GLY A 109 -8.54 7.48 4.33
N ALA A 110 -8.28 6.87 5.49
CA ALA A 110 -6.94 6.61 6.00
C ALA A 110 -6.07 5.81 5.01
N ASN A 111 -6.63 4.81 4.33
CA ASN A 111 -5.91 4.04 3.31
C ASN A 111 -5.48 4.91 2.13
N ARG A 112 -6.35 5.82 1.66
CA ARG A 112 -6.01 6.77 0.60
C ARG A 112 -4.92 7.73 1.06
N GLN A 113 -5.12 8.40 2.20
CA GLN A 113 -4.17 9.35 2.76
C GLN A 113 -2.77 8.74 2.94
N ARG A 114 -2.69 7.50 3.42
CA ARG A 114 -1.43 6.77 3.56
C ARG A 114 -0.69 6.63 2.24
N VAL A 115 -1.39 6.20 1.18
CA VAL A 115 -0.77 6.03 -0.14
C VAL A 115 -0.31 7.39 -0.69
N GLU A 116 -1.08 8.46 -0.48
CA GLU A 116 -0.68 9.81 -0.88
C GLU A 116 0.58 10.28 -0.14
N MET A 117 0.68 10.06 1.17
CA MET A 117 1.88 10.38 1.96
C MET A 117 3.13 9.62 1.50
N ILE A 118 2.97 8.32 1.21
CA ILE A 118 4.07 7.49 0.67
C ILE A 118 4.51 8.05 -0.70
N ARG A 119 3.56 8.48 -1.53
CA ARG A 119 3.87 9.06 -2.84
C ARG A 119 4.72 10.31 -2.71
N GLU A 120 4.37 11.18 -1.77
CA GLU A 120 5.10 12.43 -1.60
C GLU A 120 6.51 12.19 -1.07
N GLN A 121 6.68 11.34 -0.06
CA GLN A 121 8.01 11.00 0.47
C GLN A 121 8.92 10.35 -0.59
N LEU A 122 8.36 9.55 -1.50
CA LEU A 122 9.15 9.00 -2.62
C LEU A 122 9.60 10.07 -3.60
N ARG A 123 8.75 11.08 -3.87
CA ARG A 123 9.13 12.21 -4.72
C ARG A 123 10.23 13.05 -4.07
N GLU A 124 10.07 13.36 -2.79
CA GLU A 124 11.08 14.11 -2.01
C GLU A 124 12.44 13.37 -2.02
N MET A 125 12.44 12.06 -1.79
CA MET A 125 13.66 11.24 -1.84
C MET A 125 14.31 11.24 -3.23
N ALA A 126 13.50 11.18 -4.30
CA ALA A 126 13.99 11.27 -5.66
C ALA A 126 14.61 12.63 -5.98
N ILE A 127 14.06 13.73 -5.46
CA ILE A 127 14.62 15.08 -5.62
C ILE A 127 15.96 15.20 -4.87
N ALA A 128 16.01 14.74 -3.62
CA ALA A 128 17.20 14.79 -2.79
C ALA A 128 18.36 13.93 -3.34
N SER A 129 18.06 12.86 -4.07
CA SER A 129 19.09 12.00 -4.70
C SER A 129 19.66 12.59 -6.01
N ASN A 130 19.03 13.64 -6.55
CA ASN A 130 19.43 14.32 -7.79
C ASN A 130 20.00 15.74 -7.53
N SER A 131 20.14 16.15 -6.27
CA SER A 131 20.70 17.43 -5.83
C SER A 131 22.11 17.24 -5.28
#